data_AF-A0A3C0BIK0-F1
#
_entry.id   AF-A0A3C0BIK0-F1
#
_cell.length_a   1.000
_cell.length_b   1.000
_cell.length_c   1.000
_cell.angle_alpha   90.00
_cell.angle_beta   90.00
_cell.angle_gamma   90.00
#
_symmetry.space_group_name_H-M   'P 1'
#
loop_
_entity.id
_entity.type
_entity.pdbx_description
1 polymer ?
#
loop_
_entity_poly.entity_id
_entity_poly.type
_entity_poly.pdbx_seq_one_letter_code
_entity_poly.pdbx_strand_id
1 'polypeptide(L)'
;LDYVLDAYAAVFGEADDHGVYHTEAFRRIHGDCHRGNILEQFTSPSPSSADTEDSSIITLIDFDDMMTGPAVQDLWLLLPGYRRDSEHELELLLKGYEEFISPDDDAGDGIRTARAPE
;
A
#
# COMPACT_ATOMS: atom_id res chain seq x y z
N LEU A 1 -11.66 -9.92 8.45
CA LEU A 1 -11.62 -11.02 7.48
C LEU A 1 -12.50 -10.66 6.29
N ASP A 2 -13.74 -10.25 6.54
CA ASP A 2 -14.71 -9.87 5.49
C ASP A 2 -14.20 -8.75 4.57
N TYR A 3 -13.70 -7.64 5.12
CA TYR A 3 -13.16 -6.55 4.29
C TYR A 3 -11.96 -6.94 3.41
N VAL A 4 -11.17 -7.95 3.82
CA VAL A 4 -10.04 -8.45 3.03
C VAL A 4 -10.58 -9.23 1.85
N LEU A 5 -11.56 -10.11 2.09
CA LEU A 5 -12.21 -10.87 1.03
C LEU A 5 -12.99 -9.97 0.08
N ASP A 6 -13.68 -8.95 0.59
CA ASP A 6 -14.48 -8.03 -0.23
C ASP A 6 -13.60 -7.14 -1.10
N ALA A 7 -12.48 -6.65 -0.57
CA ALA A 7 -11.57 -5.88 -1.37
C ALA A 7 -10.67 -6.75 -2.27
N TYR A 8 -10.43 -8.02 -1.92
CA TYR A 8 -9.93 -8.97 -2.90
C TYR A 8 -11.01 -9.16 -4.01
N ALA A 9 -12.27 -9.44 -3.71
CA ALA A 9 -13.32 -9.54 -4.73
C ALA A 9 -13.43 -8.28 -5.61
N ALA A 10 -13.26 -7.09 -5.02
CA ALA A 10 -13.25 -5.81 -5.75
C ALA A 10 -12.03 -5.66 -6.69
N VAL A 11 -10.83 -6.08 -6.26
CA VAL A 11 -9.58 -5.97 -7.04
C VAL A 11 -9.47 -7.06 -8.12
N PHE A 12 -10.04 -8.22 -7.84
CA PHE A 12 -9.79 -9.45 -8.59
C PHE A 12 -10.98 -9.90 -9.45
N GLY A 13 -12.14 -9.26 -9.29
CA GLY A 13 -13.37 -9.68 -9.95
C GLY A 13 -13.82 -11.08 -9.51
N GLU A 14 -14.60 -11.75 -10.34
CA GLU A 14 -14.93 -13.16 -10.12
C GLU A 14 -13.76 -14.05 -10.55
N ALA A 15 -13.51 -15.11 -9.78
CA ALA A 15 -12.58 -16.15 -10.19
C ALA A 15 -13.09 -16.84 -11.46
N ASP A 16 -12.16 -17.29 -12.32
CA ASP A 16 -12.52 -18.14 -13.44
C ASP A 16 -13.06 -19.51 -13.00
N ASP A 17 -13.46 -20.34 -13.96
CA ASP A 17 -14.01 -21.69 -13.73
C ASP A 17 -13.02 -22.63 -12.97
N HIS A 18 -11.76 -22.22 -12.79
CA HIS A 18 -10.72 -22.94 -12.08
C HIS A 18 -10.43 -22.36 -10.68
N GLY A 19 -11.17 -21.32 -10.26
CA GLY A 19 -10.93 -20.64 -9.00
C GLY A 19 -9.71 -19.72 -9.03
N VAL A 20 -9.24 -19.35 -10.23
CA VAL A 20 -8.10 -18.45 -10.42
C VAL A 20 -8.63 -17.05 -10.70
N TYR A 21 -8.18 -16.09 -9.91
CA TYR A 21 -8.47 -14.69 -10.15
C TYR A 21 -7.46 -14.13 -11.16
N HIS A 22 -7.97 -13.49 -12.21
CA HIS A 22 -7.14 -12.84 -13.23
C HIS A 22 -7.20 -11.34 -13.05
N THR A 23 -6.07 -10.72 -12.71
CA THR A 23 -5.96 -9.26 -12.65
C THR A 23 -4.59 -8.82 -13.15
N GLU A 24 -4.57 -7.76 -13.96
CA GLU A 24 -3.32 -7.12 -14.40
C GLU A 24 -2.74 -6.20 -13.29
N ALA A 25 -3.47 -6.00 -12.19
CA ALA A 25 -3.07 -5.17 -11.06
C ALA A 25 -2.03 -5.81 -10.12
N PHE A 26 -1.49 -6.98 -10.48
CA PHE A 26 -0.51 -7.71 -9.67
C PHE A 26 0.87 -7.10 -9.79
N ARG A 27 1.46 -6.76 -8.65
CA ARG A 27 2.78 -6.13 -8.56
C ARG A 27 3.62 -6.80 -7.50
N ARG A 28 4.93 -6.55 -7.53
CA ARG A 28 5.79 -6.92 -6.41
C ARG A 28 5.37 -6.12 -5.20
N ILE A 29 5.04 -6.82 -4.12
CA ILE A 29 4.68 -6.26 -2.83
C ILE A 29 5.70 -6.72 -1.79
N HIS A 30 5.80 -5.98 -0.71
CA HIS A 30 6.61 -6.35 0.45
C HIS A 30 6.07 -7.60 1.13
N GLY A 31 4.74 -7.78 1.15
CA GLY A 31 4.08 -8.94 1.75
C GLY A 31 3.91 -8.85 3.27
N ASP A 32 4.75 -8.07 3.94
CA ASP A 32 4.72 -7.77 5.38
C ASP A 32 4.98 -6.28 5.67
N CYS A 33 4.37 -5.38 4.89
CA CYS A 33 4.57 -3.92 5.00
C CYS A 33 3.86 -3.29 6.20
N HIS A 34 4.24 -3.68 7.43
CA HIS A 34 3.73 -3.05 8.65
C HIS A 34 4.73 -2.03 9.21
N ARG A 35 4.27 -1.14 10.09
CA ARG A 35 5.09 -0.06 10.68
C ARG A 35 6.39 -0.53 11.36
N GLY A 36 6.47 -1.79 11.80
CA GLY A 36 7.67 -2.36 12.39
C GLY A 36 8.80 -2.60 11.39
N ASN A 37 8.45 -2.74 10.10
CA ASN A 37 9.36 -2.93 8.99
C ASN A 37 9.70 -1.60 8.26
N ILE A 38 9.34 -0.47 8.87
CA ILE A 38 9.67 0.88 8.40
C ILE A 38 10.58 1.57 9.39
N LEU A 39 11.80 1.91 8.95
CA LEU A 39 12.75 2.69 9.72
C LEU A 39 12.75 4.14 9.22
N GLU A 40 12.46 5.08 10.11
CA GLU A 40 12.59 6.51 9.84
C GLU A 40 13.84 7.06 10.52
N GLN A 41 14.74 7.65 9.73
CA GLN A 41 15.95 8.31 10.22
C GLN A 41 15.84 9.80 10.01
N PHE A 42 15.75 10.56 11.10
CA PHE A 42 15.74 12.02 11.06
C PHE A 42 17.16 12.55 10.92
N THR A 43 17.39 13.35 9.90
CA THR A 43 18.63 14.08 9.70
C THR A 43 18.40 15.56 10.00
N SER A 44 19.02 16.03 11.09
CA SER A 44 19.07 17.46 11.36
C SER A 44 19.95 18.14 10.32
N PRO A 45 19.59 19.36 9.86
CA PRO A 45 20.38 20.10 8.90
C PRO A 45 21.80 20.32 9.45
N SER A 46 22.81 19.93 8.67
CA SER A 46 24.19 20.26 9.00
C SER A 46 24.40 21.75 8.73
N PRO A 47 25.11 22.50 9.59
CA PRO A 47 25.46 23.90 9.30
C PRO A 47 26.32 24.08 8.03
N SER A 48 26.78 22.98 7.41
CA SER A 48 27.50 22.95 6.14
C SER A 48 26.74 22.37 4.94
N SER A 49 25.53 21.81 5.12
CA SER A 49 24.66 21.38 4.01
C SER A 49 23.77 22.53 3.58
N ALA A 50 23.57 22.70 2.26
CA ALA A 50 22.65 23.71 1.73
C ALA A 50 21.18 23.44 2.13
N ASP A 51 20.91 22.21 2.55
CA ASP A 51 19.60 21.73 2.99
C ASP A 51 19.34 22.25 4.40
N THR A 52 18.45 23.25 4.49
CA THR A 52 18.11 23.96 5.74
C THR A 52 16.88 23.36 6.43
N GLU A 53 16.27 22.33 5.83
CA GLU A 53 15.05 21.69 6.36
C GLU A 53 15.38 20.37 7.06
N ASP A 54 14.66 20.10 8.16
CA ASP A 54 14.64 18.77 8.74
C ASP A 54 14.14 17.80 7.67
N SER A 55 14.95 16.78 7.41
CA SER A 55 14.63 15.72 6.45
C SER A 55 14.61 14.39 7.18
N SER A 56 13.78 13.46 6.70
CA SER A 56 13.83 12.08 7.14
C SER A 56 14.01 11.14 5.96
N ILE A 57 14.77 10.07 6.19
CA ILE A 57 14.93 8.97 5.25
C ILE A 57 14.09 7.82 5.74
N ILE A 58 13.16 7.35 4.91
CA ILE A 58 12.35 6.17 5.16
C ILE A 58 13.03 4.97 4.49
N THR A 59 13.35 3.94 5.29
CA THR A 59 13.92 2.67 4.81
C THR A 59 12.95 1.53 5.11
N LEU A 60 12.60 0.76 4.10
CA LEU A 60 11.88 -0.50 4.25
C LEU A 60 12.88 -1.64 4.51
N ILE A 61 12.53 -2.57 5.40
CA ILE A 61 13.35 -3.72 5.80
C ILE A 61 12.53 -4.99 5.84
N ASP A 62 13.17 -6.15 5.98
CA ASP A 62 12.52 -7.47 6.13
C ASP A 62 11.69 -7.91 4.91
N PHE A 63 12.40 -8.20 3.82
CA PHE A 63 11.83 -8.50 2.53
C PHE A 63 11.68 -10.01 2.25
N ASP A 64 11.70 -10.86 3.27
CA ASP A 64 11.66 -12.31 3.09
C ASP A 64 10.26 -12.82 2.67
N ASP A 65 9.20 -12.04 2.93
CA ASP A 65 7.82 -12.31 2.50
C ASP A 65 7.42 -11.62 1.17
N MET A 66 8.39 -11.07 0.43
CA MET A 66 8.13 -10.43 -0.86
C MET A 66 7.47 -11.40 -1.85
N MET A 67 6.38 -10.96 -2.46
CA MET A 67 5.64 -11.76 -3.44
C MET A 67 5.03 -10.89 -4.54
N THR A 68 4.38 -11.54 -5.51
CA THR A 68 3.52 -10.84 -6.47
C THR A 68 2.09 -10.91 -5.96
N GLY A 69 1.44 -9.75 -5.81
CA GLY A 69 0.10 -9.65 -5.24
C GLY A 69 -0.52 -8.27 -5.46
N PRO A 70 -1.70 -8.03 -4.86
CA PRO A 70 -2.38 -6.76 -4.98
C PRO A 70 -1.70 -5.71 -4.09
N ALA A 71 -1.43 -4.52 -4.63
CA ALA A 71 -0.74 -3.45 -3.90
C ALA A 71 -1.47 -2.98 -2.62
N VAL A 72 -2.79 -3.16 -2.56
CA VAL A 72 -3.59 -2.83 -1.37
C VAL A 72 -3.20 -3.65 -0.14
N GLN A 73 -2.61 -4.84 -0.33
CA GLN A 73 -2.10 -5.69 0.75
C GLN A 73 -1.12 -4.93 1.64
N ASP A 74 -0.10 -4.29 1.05
CA ASP A 74 0.90 -3.52 1.79
C ASP A 74 0.27 -2.27 2.45
N LEU A 75 -0.68 -1.61 1.78
CA LEU A 75 -1.33 -0.41 2.33
C LEU A 75 -2.16 -0.72 3.58
N TRP A 76 -2.85 -1.86 3.64
CA TRP A 76 -3.62 -2.23 4.83
C TRP A 76 -2.75 -2.59 6.04
N LEU A 77 -1.59 -3.19 5.80
CA LEU A 77 -0.66 -3.53 6.88
C LEU A 77 -0.07 -2.29 7.57
N LEU A 78 -0.15 -1.11 6.94
CA LEU A 78 0.25 0.18 7.52
C LEU A 78 -0.82 0.83 8.41
N LEU A 79 -2.07 0.37 8.35
CA LEU A 79 -3.15 0.94 9.15
C LEU A 79 -2.90 0.69 10.64
N PRO A 80 -3.20 1.66 11.52
CA PRO A 80 -3.01 1.51 12.96
C PRO A 80 -4.01 0.53 13.60
N GLY A 81 -5.06 0.14 12.87
CA GLY A 81 -6.09 -0.77 13.33
C GLY A 81 -6.94 -1.32 12.18
N TYR A 82 -8.17 -1.73 12.49
CA TYR A 82 -9.11 -2.19 11.48
C TYR A 82 -9.54 -1.05 10.56
N ARG A 83 -9.85 -1.35 9.29
CA ARG A 83 -10.30 -0.36 8.27
C ARG A 83 -11.34 0.61 8.81
N ARG A 84 -12.38 0.11 9.50
CA ARG A 84 -13.49 0.91 10.05
C ARG A 84 -13.04 1.97 11.07
N ASP A 85 -11.92 1.71 11.73
CA ASP A 85 -11.34 2.60 12.75
C ASP A 85 -10.16 3.42 12.17
N SER A 86 -9.86 3.29 10.88
CA SER A 86 -8.67 3.87 10.22
C SER A 86 -8.98 4.44 8.83
N GLU A 87 -10.22 4.91 8.61
CA GLU A 87 -10.65 5.46 7.32
C GLU A 87 -9.83 6.69 6.91
N HIS A 88 -9.49 7.55 7.87
CA HIS A 88 -8.70 8.75 7.63
C HIS A 88 -7.27 8.40 7.18
N GLU A 89 -6.61 7.49 7.88
CA GLU A 89 -5.27 7.01 7.55
C GLU A 89 -5.26 6.29 6.19
N LEU A 90 -6.28 5.47 5.92
CA LEU A 90 -6.43 4.81 4.64
C LEU A 90 -6.55 5.85 3.51
N GLU A 91 -7.34 6.91 3.70
CA GLU A 91 -7.45 7.98 2.71
C GLU A 91 -6.12 8.71 2.46
N LEU A 92 -5.35 9.00 3.51
CA LEU A 92 -4.03 9.61 3.37
C LEU A 92 -3.04 8.70 2.63
N LEU A 93 -3.02 7.41 2.97
CA LEU A 93 -2.16 6.42 2.31
C LEU A 93 -2.52 6.27 0.84
N LEU A 94 -3.81 6.16 0.52
CA LEU A 94 -4.28 6.06 -0.86
C LEU A 94 -3.91 7.29 -1.68
N LYS A 95 -4.16 8.48 -1.14
CA LYS A 95 -3.79 9.74 -1.81
C LYS A 95 -2.30 9.80 -2.08
N GLY A 96 -1.47 9.51 -1.08
CA GLY A 96 -0.02 9.50 -1.23
C GLY A 96 0.43 8.44 -2.25
N TYR A 97 -0.15 7.24 -2.21
CA TYR A 97 0.19 6.18 -3.16
C TYR A 97 -0.16 6.56 -4.60
N GLU A 98 -1.35 7.16 -4.82
CA GLU A 98 -1.81 7.60 -6.15
C GLU A 98 -0.92 8.71 -6.75
N GLU A 99 -0.22 9.51 -5.95
CA GLU A 99 0.73 10.52 -6.44
C GLU A 99 1.94 9.89 -7.16
N PHE A 100 2.23 8.60 -6.93
CA PHE A 100 3.37 7.88 -7.53
C PHE A 100 2.97 6.87 -8.60
N ILE A 101 1.68 6.66 -8.87
CA ILE A 101 1.20 5.81 -9.96
C ILE A 101 1.11 6.64 -11.25
N SER A 102 1.57 6.08 -12.38
CA SER A 102 1.35 6.71 -13.69
C SER A 102 -0.14 6.75 -14.04
N PRO A 103 -0.67 7.82 -14.63
CA PRO A 103 -2.09 7.89 -15.02
C PRO A 103 -2.51 6.81 -16.04
N ASP A 104 -1.56 6.22 -16.77
CA ASP A 104 -1.79 5.13 -17.73
C ASP A 104 -1.67 3.72 -17.09
N ASP A 105 -1.53 3.66 -15.76
CA ASP A 105 -1.28 2.43 -15.03
C ASP A 105 -2.55 1.94 -14.33
N ASP A 106 -3.07 0.81 -14.81
CA ASP A 106 -4.30 0.17 -14.31
C ASP A 106 -4.23 -0.22 -12.82
N ALA A 107 -3.03 -0.18 -12.21
CA ALA A 107 -2.83 -0.36 -10.77
C ALA A 107 -3.61 0.64 -9.91
N GLY A 108 -3.85 1.86 -10.43
CA GLY A 108 -4.68 2.86 -9.75
C GLY A 108 -6.16 2.45 -9.67
N ASP A 109 -6.64 1.63 -10.60
CA ASP A 109 -8.03 1.18 -10.63
C ASP A 109 -8.29 0.17 -9.50
N GLY A 110 -7.48 -0.89 -9.38
CA GLY A 110 -7.66 -1.91 -8.33
C GLY A 110 -7.62 -1.35 -6.90
N ILE A 111 -6.78 -0.36 -6.64
CA ILE A 111 -6.71 0.32 -5.34
C ILE A 111 -7.96 1.20 -5.08
N ARG A 112 -8.47 1.88 -6.12
CA ARG A 112 -9.72 2.64 -6.03
C ARG A 112 -10.93 1.72 -5.89
N THR A 113 -10.92 0.52 -6.47
CA THR A 113 -11.98 -0.48 -6.26
C THR A 113 -11.94 -1.03 -4.83
N ALA A 114 -10.76 -1.18 -4.22
CA ALA A 114 -10.62 -1.59 -2.82
C ALA A 114 -11.15 -0.54 -1.80
N ARG A 115 -11.43 0.70 -2.21
CA ARG A 115 -12.23 1.65 -1.39
C ARG A 115 -13.67 1.17 -1.22
N ALA A 116 -14.21 0.42 -2.16
CA ALA A 116 -15.62 0.01 -2.21
C ALA A 116 -15.76 -1.48 -1.85
N PRO A 117 -15.89 -1.77 -0.56
CA PRO A 117 -17.14 -2.39 -0.14
C PRO A 117 -17.65 -1.88 1.22
N GLU A 118 -18.98 -1.82 1.35
CA GLU A 118 -19.69 -1.62 2.61
C GLU A 118 -19.75 -2.92 3.44
#